data_AF-A0A317VJC4-F1
#
_entry.id   AF-A0A317VJC4-F1
#
_cell.length_a   1.000
_cell.length_b   1.000
_cell.length_c   1.000
_cell.angle_alpha   90.00
_cell.angle_beta   90.00
_cell.angle_gamma   90.00
#
_symmetry.space_group_name_H-M   'P 1'
#
loop_
_entity.id
_entity.type
_entity.pdbx_description
1 polymer ?
#
loop_
_entity_poly.entity_id
_entity_poly.type
_entity_poly.pdbx_seq_one_letter_code
_entity_poly.pdbx_strand_id
1 'polypeptide(L)'
;MSFSWPWHFTSLTDAEKQQRRELLDLRGFYAQCSVLVALVLVRVYKKSFSEAPGSEKPAERRSRRKNLEKSWLDTPPVAGWMETRRQYIVCLIWLGWLLSLCIWNSGEDYLHFTKALAHVSLSQLPLQVLMSPSLYMSPSPGSPSVVSVITSVPQPTINAYHRLFGRIVLAPLLIAHAVMYDSFFLQSSHPDFGSLFAKRIWDSDVQWGIAAATMVGAVALFARPAAMPRWVRWLKPTSAKSRQQVFYLVHVSIVGALELAAFCHVSVARTYILESFASSAINFACCYMMQ
;
A
#
# COMPACT_ATOMS: atom_id res chain seq x y z
N MET A 1 18.37 -30.46 2.98
CA MET A 1 16.92 -30.27 3.24
C MET A 1 16.28 -29.84 1.94
N SER A 2 15.46 -30.68 1.31
CA SER A 2 14.64 -30.26 0.18
C SER A 2 13.54 -29.34 0.74
N PHE A 3 13.56 -28.06 0.37
CA PHE A 3 12.43 -27.17 0.65
C PHE A 3 11.25 -27.67 -0.21
N SER A 4 10.37 -28.50 0.37
CA SER A 4 9.09 -28.85 -0.27
C SER A 4 8.16 -27.65 -0.16
N TRP A 5 7.51 -27.30 -1.27
CA TRP A 5 6.52 -26.23 -1.31
C TRP A 5 5.30 -26.61 -0.45
N PRO A 6 4.91 -25.82 0.57
CA PRO A 6 3.96 -26.25 1.59
C PRO A 6 2.48 -26.08 1.21
N TRP A 7 2.16 -25.45 0.07
CA TRP A 7 0.78 -25.21 -0.35
C TRP A 7 0.41 -26.00 -1.61
N HIS A 8 -0.67 -26.77 -1.52
CA HIS A 8 -1.15 -27.69 -2.55
C HIS A 8 -2.53 -27.30 -3.09
N PHE A 9 -2.88 -27.81 -4.28
CA PHE A 9 -4.21 -27.63 -4.85
C PHE A 9 -5.18 -28.61 -4.17
N THR A 10 -6.16 -28.09 -3.45
CA THR A 10 -7.12 -28.89 -2.67
C THR A 10 -8.52 -28.82 -3.27
N SER A 11 -9.23 -29.95 -3.29
CA SER A 11 -10.66 -30.00 -3.59
C SER A 11 -11.47 -29.73 -2.32
N LEU A 12 -12.63 -29.09 -2.45
CA LEU A 12 -13.43 -28.65 -1.31
C LEU A 12 -14.90 -28.92 -1.46
N THR A 13 -15.49 -29.32 -0.35
CA THR A 13 -16.93 -29.26 -0.12
C THR A 13 -17.40 -27.81 -0.03
N ASP A 14 -18.69 -27.57 -0.24
CA ASP A 14 -19.22 -26.21 -0.19
C ASP A 14 -19.19 -25.62 1.23
N ALA A 15 -19.33 -26.46 2.26
CA ALA A 15 -19.16 -26.05 3.64
C ALA A 15 -17.73 -25.53 3.92
N GLU A 16 -16.71 -26.21 3.42
CA GLU A 16 -15.32 -25.77 3.56
C GLU A 16 -15.03 -24.48 2.78
N LYS A 17 -15.63 -24.31 1.59
CA LYS A 17 -15.52 -23.06 0.83
C LYS A 17 -16.13 -21.88 1.61
N GLN A 18 -17.28 -22.10 2.25
CA GLN A 18 -17.94 -21.08 3.07
C GLN A 18 -17.10 -20.72 4.30
N GLN A 19 -16.59 -21.72 5.04
CA GLN A 19 -15.71 -21.50 6.18
C GLN A 19 -14.43 -20.74 5.77
N ARG A 20 -13.81 -21.12 4.63
CA ARG A 20 -12.65 -20.40 4.08
C ARG A 20 -13.00 -18.97 3.71
N ARG A 21 -14.23 -18.71 3.25
CA ARG A 21 -14.66 -17.35 2.94
C ARG A 21 -14.77 -16.49 4.20
N GLU A 22 -15.41 -16.99 5.25
CA GLU A 22 -15.53 -16.28 6.54
C GLU A 22 -14.16 -15.95 7.13
N LEU A 23 -13.20 -16.86 7.01
CA LEU A 23 -11.83 -16.63 7.46
C LEU A 23 -11.11 -15.54 6.64
N LEU A 24 -11.35 -15.43 5.33
CA LEU A 24 -10.80 -14.34 4.51
C LEU A 24 -11.36 -12.98 4.94
N ASP A 25 -12.67 -12.92 5.21
CA ASP A 25 -13.32 -11.70 5.68
C ASP A 25 -12.78 -11.29 7.07
N LEU A 26 -12.59 -12.26 7.98
CA LEU A 26 -11.98 -12.04 9.30
C LEU A 26 -10.54 -11.50 9.22
N ARG A 27 -9.73 -12.04 8.31
CA ARG A 27 -8.34 -11.55 8.11
C ARG A 27 -8.31 -10.11 7.62
N GLY A 28 -9.18 -9.75 6.68
CA GLY A 28 -9.33 -8.37 6.23
C GLY A 28 -9.74 -7.44 7.36
N PHE A 29 -10.70 -7.86 8.19
CA PHE A 29 -11.12 -7.11 9.38
C PHE A 29 -9.97 -6.92 10.38
N TYR A 30 -9.23 -7.99 10.73
CA TYR A 30 -8.07 -7.89 11.62
C TYR A 30 -6.98 -6.98 11.06
N ALA A 31 -6.74 -7.02 9.75
CA ALA A 31 -5.79 -6.13 9.11
C ALA A 31 -6.22 -4.64 9.24
N GLN A 32 -7.50 -4.33 9.15
CA GLN A 32 -8.02 -2.97 9.35
C GLN A 32 -8.00 -2.54 10.83
N CYS A 33 -8.41 -3.41 11.75
CA CYS A 33 -8.30 -3.13 13.18
C CYS A 33 -6.84 -2.86 13.58
N SER A 34 -5.89 -3.61 13.00
CA SER A 34 -4.46 -3.41 13.22
C SER A 34 -4.04 -1.99 12.84
N VAL A 35 -4.58 -1.42 11.74
CA VAL A 35 -4.29 -0.04 11.32
C VAL A 35 -4.71 0.94 12.41
N LEU A 36 -5.94 0.80 12.94
CA LEU A 36 -6.45 1.68 13.98
C LEU A 36 -5.58 1.60 15.24
N VAL A 37 -5.21 0.39 15.66
CA VAL A 37 -4.29 0.16 16.77
C VAL A 37 -2.95 0.86 16.52
N ALA A 38 -2.36 0.70 15.34
CA ALA A 38 -1.09 1.34 14.98
C ALA A 38 -1.17 2.87 15.05
N LEU A 39 -2.25 3.47 14.53
CA LEU A 39 -2.46 4.93 14.58
C LEU A 39 -2.57 5.43 16.02
N VAL A 40 -3.31 4.71 16.88
CA VAL A 40 -3.44 5.03 18.31
C VAL A 40 -2.08 4.93 19.01
N LEU A 41 -1.32 3.85 18.78
CA LEU A 41 0.00 3.66 19.37
C LEU A 41 0.96 4.78 18.95
N VAL A 42 0.97 5.17 17.68
CA VAL A 42 1.79 6.30 17.20
C VAL A 42 1.38 7.60 17.90
N ARG A 43 0.07 7.86 18.04
CA ARG A 43 -0.43 9.07 18.70
C ARG A 43 -0.10 9.13 20.20
N VAL A 44 -0.19 8.01 20.90
CA VAL A 44 0.19 7.88 22.33
C VAL A 44 1.69 8.04 22.50
N TYR A 45 2.50 7.39 21.65
CA TYR A 45 3.94 7.55 21.62
C TYR A 45 4.32 9.02 21.39
N LYS A 46 3.73 9.66 20.38
CA LYS A 46 3.99 11.07 20.09
C LYS A 46 3.63 12.00 21.24
N LYS A 47 2.53 11.77 21.94
CA LYS A 47 2.16 12.53 23.15
C LYS A 47 3.20 12.36 24.26
N SER A 48 3.48 11.11 24.62
CA SER A 48 4.35 10.75 25.75
C SER A 48 5.80 11.24 25.57
N PHE A 49 6.32 11.22 24.34
CA PHE A 49 7.70 11.63 24.05
C PHE A 49 7.84 13.09 23.58
N SER A 50 6.75 13.80 23.29
CA SER A 50 6.80 15.24 22.96
C SER A 50 6.61 16.14 24.20
N GLU A 51 6.16 15.57 25.33
CA GLU A 51 5.98 16.25 26.63
C GLU A 51 7.24 16.21 27.52
N ALA A 52 8.46 16.08 26.96
CA ALA A 52 9.69 16.27 27.74
C ALA A 52 9.72 17.71 28.32
N PRO A 53 10.09 17.91 29.60
CA PRO A 53 9.77 19.13 30.33
C PRO A 53 10.43 20.37 29.72
N GLY A 54 9.68 21.46 29.62
CA GLY A 54 10.08 22.74 29.02
C GLY A 54 11.11 23.56 29.81
N SER A 55 12.17 22.93 30.32
CA SER A 55 13.26 23.64 31.01
C SER A 55 14.43 24.05 30.12
N GLU A 56 14.47 23.62 28.85
CA GLU A 56 15.60 23.91 27.96
C GLU A 56 15.43 25.22 27.20
N LYS A 57 16.43 26.10 27.32
CA LYS A 57 16.46 27.41 26.65
C LYS A 57 16.50 27.23 25.12
N PRO A 58 15.90 28.14 24.33
CA PRO A 58 15.84 28.03 22.86
C PRO A 58 17.21 27.86 22.18
N ALA A 59 18.26 28.44 22.76
CA ALA A 59 19.64 28.36 22.27
C ALA A 59 20.25 26.96 22.44
N GLU A 60 20.02 26.30 23.57
CA GLU A 60 20.49 24.93 23.84
C GLU A 60 19.74 23.91 22.98
N ARG A 61 18.43 24.12 22.75
CA ARG A 61 17.64 23.30 21.83
C ARG A 61 18.17 23.36 20.40
N ARG A 62 18.70 24.52 19.98
CA ARG A 62 19.28 24.74 18.64
C ARG A 62 20.69 24.15 18.51
N SER A 63 21.51 24.17 19.57
CA SER A 63 22.84 23.56 19.58
C SER A 63 22.75 22.03 19.66
N ARG A 64 21.87 21.47 20.50
CA ARG A 64 21.62 20.02 20.57
C ARG A 64 21.07 19.45 19.25
N ARG A 65 20.19 20.20 18.56
CA ARG A 65 19.68 19.83 17.22
C ARG A 65 20.75 19.87 16.13
N LYS A 66 21.82 20.67 16.29
CA LYS A 66 22.99 20.66 15.41
C LYS A 66 23.97 19.52 15.73
N ASN A 67 24.05 19.10 17.00
CA ASN A 67 24.98 18.09 17.49
C ASN A 67 24.38 16.67 17.62
N LEU A 68 23.10 16.48 17.33
CA LEU A 68 22.53 15.16 17.12
C LEU A 68 23.07 14.62 15.80
N GLU A 69 24.17 13.86 15.90
CA GLU A 69 24.63 13.00 14.83
C GLU A 69 23.43 12.28 14.23
N LYS A 70 23.26 12.39 12.91
CA LYS A 70 22.13 11.73 12.23
C LYS A 70 22.22 10.25 12.54
N SER A 71 21.24 9.74 13.31
CA SER A 71 21.16 8.32 13.63
C SER A 71 21.25 7.51 12.34
N TRP A 72 21.94 6.38 12.36
CA TRP A 72 22.00 5.45 11.23
C TRP A 72 20.60 5.10 10.69
N LEU A 73 19.60 5.03 11.58
CA LEU A 73 18.19 4.80 11.26
C LEU A 73 17.56 5.93 10.42
N ASP A 74 18.06 7.15 10.53
CA ASP A 74 17.54 8.33 9.84
C ASP A 74 18.30 8.62 8.52
N THR A 75 19.18 7.70 8.11
CA THR A 75 19.85 7.73 6.79
C THR A 75 19.27 6.68 5.85
N PRO A 76 19.33 6.89 4.52
CA PRO A 76 18.80 5.93 3.55
C PRO A 76 19.64 4.65 3.47
N PRO A 77 19.04 3.48 3.21
CA PRO A 77 19.75 2.21 3.10
C PRO A 77 20.78 2.21 1.96
N VAL A 78 20.43 2.87 0.85
CA VAL A 78 21.25 3.00 -0.37
C VAL A 78 21.41 4.48 -0.71
N ALA A 79 22.61 4.88 -1.13
CA ALA A 79 22.88 6.25 -1.55
C ALA A 79 21.97 6.65 -2.72
N GLY A 80 21.31 7.80 -2.61
CA GLY A 80 20.35 8.30 -3.61
C GLY A 80 18.90 7.89 -3.38
N TRP A 81 18.61 7.00 -2.42
CA TRP A 81 17.22 6.70 -2.04
C TRP A 81 16.64 7.79 -1.14
N MET A 82 15.32 8.01 -1.25
CA MET A 82 14.63 9.09 -0.54
C MET A 82 14.19 8.68 0.87
N GLU A 83 13.83 7.40 1.08
CA GLU A 83 13.30 6.88 2.34
C GLU A 83 14.41 6.39 3.30
N THR A 84 14.19 6.53 4.61
CA THR A 84 15.16 6.18 5.65
C THR A 84 15.07 4.71 6.07
N ARG A 85 16.15 4.16 6.65
CA ARG A 85 16.14 2.79 7.21
C ARG A 85 15.02 2.55 8.20
N ARG A 86 14.72 3.53 9.06
CA ARG A 86 13.58 3.49 9.99
C ARG A 86 12.27 3.24 9.26
N GLN A 87 12.02 3.94 8.16
CA GLN A 87 10.79 3.80 7.38
C GLN A 87 10.70 2.40 6.76
N TYR A 88 11.80 1.87 6.22
CA TYR A 88 11.87 0.49 5.74
C TYR A 88 11.58 -0.54 6.84
N ILE A 89 12.20 -0.42 7.99
CA ILE A 89 11.99 -1.35 9.11
C ILE A 89 10.51 -1.38 9.50
N VAL A 90 9.88 -0.21 9.67
CA VAL A 90 8.46 -0.13 10.02
C VAL A 90 7.58 -0.78 8.95
N CYS A 91 7.79 -0.47 7.67
CA CYS A 91 7.01 -1.07 6.58
C CYS A 91 7.26 -2.58 6.42
N LEU A 92 8.48 -3.07 6.68
CA LEU A 92 8.81 -4.50 6.61
C LEU A 92 8.21 -5.28 7.80
N ILE A 93 8.23 -4.71 9.00
CA ILE A 93 7.52 -5.27 10.16
C ILE A 93 6.02 -5.35 9.84
N TRP A 94 5.45 -4.29 9.26
CA TRP A 94 4.05 -4.29 8.84
C TRP A 94 3.76 -5.34 7.79
N LEU A 95 4.60 -5.46 6.76
CA LEU A 95 4.50 -6.52 5.75
C LEU A 95 4.54 -7.91 6.39
N GLY A 96 5.45 -8.15 7.32
CA GLY A 96 5.56 -9.41 8.06
C GLY A 96 4.28 -9.74 8.83
N TRP A 97 3.67 -8.74 9.48
CA TRP A 97 2.37 -8.89 10.15
C TRP A 97 1.26 -9.27 9.16
N LEU A 98 1.13 -8.55 8.04
CA LEU A 98 0.11 -8.84 7.03
C LEU A 98 0.30 -10.21 6.36
N LEU A 99 1.54 -10.60 6.09
CA LEU A 99 1.87 -11.95 5.59
C LEU A 99 1.50 -13.02 6.62
N SER A 100 1.74 -12.76 7.91
CA SER A 100 1.34 -13.67 8.98
C SER A 100 -0.17 -13.86 9.01
N LEU A 101 -0.96 -12.80 8.81
CA LEU A 101 -2.42 -12.90 8.67
C LEU A 101 -2.83 -13.71 7.43
N CYS A 102 -2.08 -13.61 6.32
CA CYS A 102 -2.36 -14.40 5.12
C CYS A 102 -2.10 -15.90 5.34
N ILE A 103 -1.09 -16.25 6.16
CA ILE A 103 -0.69 -17.63 6.44
C ILE A 103 -1.52 -18.26 7.56
N TRP A 104 -1.91 -17.46 8.57
CA TRP A 104 -2.61 -17.93 9.76
C TRP A 104 -3.90 -18.67 9.43
N ASN A 105 -4.00 -19.95 9.81
CA ASN A 105 -5.11 -20.85 9.50
C ASN A 105 -5.35 -21.09 7.99
N SER A 106 -4.33 -20.89 7.13
CA SER A 106 -4.44 -21.27 5.71
C SER A 106 -4.20 -22.76 5.45
N GLY A 107 -3.60 -23.47 6.40
CA GLY A 107 -3.17 -24.86 6.21
C GLY A 107 -2.28 -24.99 4.98
N GLU A 108 -2.47 -26.07 4.25
CA GLU A 108 -1.76 -26.34 2.99
C GLU A 108 -2.57 -25.89 1.76
N ASP A 109 -3.64 -25.09 1.90
CA ASP A 109 -4.43 -24.68 0.73
C ASP A 109 -3.82 -23.48 -0.02
N TYR A 110 -3.29 -23.78 -1.20
CA TYR A 110 -2.73 -22.80 -2.12
C TYR A 110 -3.70 -21.68 -2.49
N LEU A 111 -4.96 -22.02 -2.81
CA LEU A 111 -5.91 -21.03 -3.31
C LEU A 111 -6.41 -20.11 -2.20
N HIS A 112 -6.58 -20.65 -1.00
CA HIS A 112 -6.98 -19.84 0.14
C HIS A 112 -5.86 -18.91 0.60
N PHE A 113 -4.60 -19.36 0.65
CA PHE A 113 -3.46 -18.46 0.87
C PHE A 113 -3.38 -17.37 -0.20
N THR A 114 -3.51 -17.73 -1.48
CA THR A 114 -3.51 -16.79 -2.62
C THR A 114 -4.62 -15.74 -2.49
N LYS A 115 -5.84 -16.14 -2.11
CA LYS A 115 -6.96 -15.21 -1.87
C LYS A 115 -6.72 -14.31 -0.66
N ALA A 116 -6.06 -14.83 0.38
CA ALA A 116 -5.72 -14.07 1.57
C ALA A 116 -4.78 -12.89 1.25
N LEU A 117 -3.80 -13.10 0.36
CA LEU A 117 -2.91 -12.04 -0.11
C LEU A 117 -3.71 -10.85 -0.68
N ALA A 118 -4.68 -11.11 -1.57
CA ALA A 118 -5.53 -10.05 -2.10
C ALA A 118 -6.41 -9.39 -1.03
N HIS A 119 -7.12 -10.19 -0.23
CA HIS A 119 -8.01 -9.68 0.82
C HIS A 119 -7.28 -8.76 1.80
N VAL A 120 -6.18 -9.24 2.36
CA VAL A 120 -5.39 -8.49 3.34
C VAL A 120 -4.81 -7.25 2.68
N SER A 121 -4.34 -7.31 1.43
CA SER A 121 -3.80 -6.13 0.74
C SER A 121 -4.84 -5.08 0.42
N LEU A 122 -5.97 -5.48 -0.16
CA LEU A 122 -7.05 -4.57 -0.54
C LEU A 122 -7.63 -3.87 0.70
N SER A 123 -7.69 -4.54 1.84
CA SER A 123 -8.09 -3.93 3.12
C SER A 123 -7.22 -2.75 3.56
N GLN A 124 -6.00 -2.62 3.00
CA GLN A 124 -5.08 -1.52 3.30
C GLN A 124 -5.19 -0.33 2.34
N LEU A 125 -5.98 -0.43 1.26
CA LEU A 125 -6.20 0.68 0.33
C LEU A 125 -6.77 1.94 1.02
N PRO A 126 -7.76 1.84 1.93
CA PRO A 126 -8.25 2.99 2.68
C PRO A 126 -7.12 3.74 3.40
N LEU A 127 -6.25 3.02 4.11
CA LEU A 127 -5.09 3.63 4.78
C LEU A 127 -4.14 4.30 3.77
N GLN A 128 -3.84 3.62 2.66
CA GLN A 128 -2.96 4.14 1.62
C GLN A 128 -3.47 5.49 1.10
N VAL A 129 -4.78 5.63 0.90
CA VAL A 129 -5.43 6.88 0.51
C VAL A 129 -5.39 7.93 1.64
N LEU A 130 -5.69 7.57 2.89
CA LEU A 130 -5.66 8.49 4.04
C LEU A 130 -4.26 9.06 4.35
N MET A 131 -3.19 8.41 3.89
CA MET A 131 -1.83 8.94 3.97
C MET A 131 -1.48 9.96 2.87
N SER A 132 -2.25 10.00 1.78
CA SER A 132 -1.95 10.87 0.64
C SER A 132 -2.30 12.34 0.91
N PRO A 133 -1.59 13.31 0.30
CA PRO A 133 -2.01 14.72 0.34
C PRO A 133 -3.09 14.96 -0.72
N SER A 134 -4.36 15.00 -0.34
CA SER A 134 -5.49 15.12 -1.29
C SER A 134 -5.55 16.47 -2.04
N LEU A 135 -4.98 17.53 -1.46
CA LEU A 135 -4.92 18.87 -2.07
C LEU A 135 -3.55 19.18 -2.68
N TYR A 136 -2.91 18.17 -3.28
CA TYR A 136 -1.57 18.31 -3.85
C TYR A 136 -1.47 19.27 -5.06
N MET A 137 -2.60 19.61 -5.68
CA MET A 137 -2.71 20.63 -6.74
C MET A 137 -3.00 22.05 -6.21
N SER A 138 -3.29 22.19 -4.91
CA SER A 138 -3.55 23.48 -4.24
C SER A 138 -2.26 24.30 -4.08
N PRO A 139 -2.35 25.64 -3.91
CA PRO A 139 -1.21 26.47 -3.48
C PRO A 139 -0.49 25.96 -2.22
N SER A 140 -1.19 25.18 -1.37
CA SER A 140 -0.62 24.50 -0.19
C SER A 140 -0.51 22.97 -0.40
N PRO A 141 0.49 22.49 -1.19
CA PRO A 141 0.64 21.07 -1.51
C PRO A 141 1.11 20.20 -0.32
N GLY A 142 1.35 20.82 0.84
CA GLY A 142 1.74 20.18 2.10
C GLY A 142 0.61 20.08 3.12
N SER A 143 -0.64 20.32 2.70
CA SER A 143 -1.82 20.22 3.58
C SER A 143 -1.84 18.85 4.28
N PRO A 144 -2.13 18.81 5.60
CA PRO A 144 -2.04 17.58 6.36
C PRO A 144 -3.19 16.64 5.98
N SER A 145 -2.85 15.38 5.70
CA SER A 145 -3.81 14.29 5.53
C SER A 145 -4.42 13.90 6.88
N VAL A 146 -5.49 13.11 6.85
CA VAL A 146 -6.15 12.59 8.07
C VAL A 146 -5.16 11.88 8.98
N VAL A 147 -4.29 11.03 8.42
CA VAL A 147 -3.25 10.32 9.20
C VAL A 147 -2.28 11.31 9.84
N SER A 148 -1.85 12.34 9.11
CA SER A 148 -0.96 13.40 9.64
C SER A 148 -1.60 14.13 10.82
N VAL A 149 -2.89 14.48 10.71
CA VAL A 149 -3.65 15.13 11.80
C VAL A 149 -3.78 14.21 13.01
N ILE A 150 -4.29 12.99 12.83
CA ILE A 150 -4.58 12.05 13.93
C ILE A 150 -3.30 11.67 14.69
N THR A 151 -2.20 11.43 13.98
CA THR A 151 -0.93 11.01 14.59
C THR A 151 -0.06 12.17 15.04
N SER A 152 -0.39 13.40 14.62
CA SER A 152 0.45 14.59 14.78
C SER A 152 1.86 14.40 14.19
N VAL A 153 1.97 13.57 13.16
CA VAL A 153 3.21 13.34 12.40
C VAL A 153 3.17 14.21 11.15
N PRO A 154 4.23 15.00 10.85
CA PRO A 154 4.21 15.90 9.70
C PRO A 154 3.96 15.19 8.36
N GLN A 155 3.18 15.83 7.49
CA GLN A 155 2.84 15.30 6.16
C GLN A 155 4.05 14.83 5.33
N PRO A 156 5.22 15.51 5.30
CA PRO A 156 6.38 15.01 4.56
C PRO A 156 6.86 13.64 5.04
N THR A 157 6.74 13.34 6.34
CA THR A 157 7.06 12.03 6.91
C THR A 157 6.01 10.99 6.50
N ILE A 158 4.72 11.35 6.56
CA ILE A 158 3.62 10.48 6.09
C ILE A 158 3.74 10.17 4.59
N ASN A 159 4.12 11.14 3.76
CA ASN A 159 4.34 10.95 2.32
C ASN A 159 5.42 9.89 2.04
N ALA A 160 6.45 9.80 2.87
CA ALA A 160 7.47 8.77 2.73
C ALA A 160 6.90 7.37 3.03
N TYR A 161 6.07 7.26 4.07
CA TYR A 161 5.36 6.01 4.36
C TYR A 161 4.35 5.66 3.27
N HIS A 162 3.55 6.60 2.75
CA HIS A 162 2.65 6.36 1.61
C HIS A 162 3.38 5.75 0.41
N ARG A 163 4.51 6.33 -0.01
CA ARG A 163 5.30 5.81 -1.14
C ARG A 163 5.85 4.41 -0.85
N LEU A 164 6.46 4.25 0.33
CA LEU A 164 7.11 3.01 0.69
C LEU A 164 6.10 1.88 0.87
N PHE A 165 5.01 2.14 1.59
CA PHE A 165 3.92 1.20 1.82
C PHE A 165 3.31 0.70 0.51
N GLY A 166 3.01 1.60 -0.43
CA GLY A 166 2.55 1.21 -1.76
C GLY A 166 3.54 0.28 -2.47
N ARG A 167 4.83 0.59 -2.41
CA ARG A 167 5.89 -0.14 -3.14
C ARG A 167 6.28 -1.48 -2.51
N ILE A 168 6.34 -1.58 -1.19
CA ILE A 168 6.86 -2.78 -0.50
C ILE A 168 5.79 -3.59 0.23
N VAL A 169 4.59 -3.03 0.44
CA VAL A 169 3.48 -3.74 1.08
C VAL A 169 2.42 -4.09 0.05
N LEU A 170 1.75 -3.08 -0.53
CA LEU A 170 0.61 -3.32 -1.43
C LEU A 170 1.02 -4.02 -2.73
N ALA A 171 2.00 -3.46 -3.45
CA ALA A 171 2.37 -3.99 -4.76
C ALA A 171 2.84 -5.44 -4.72
N PRO A 172 3.76 -5.85 -3.82
CA PRO A 172 4.22 -7.23 -3.78
C PRO A 172 3.11 -8.22 -3.44
N LEU A 173 2.22 -7.90 -2.50
CA LEU A 173 1.15 -8.81 -2.10
C LEU A 173 0.08 -8.97 -3.19
N LEU A 174 -0.30 -7.88 -3.87
CA LEU A 174 -1.26 -7.94 -4.99
C LEU A 174 -0.67 -8.60 -6.24
N ILE A 175 0.60 -8.36 -6.55
CA ILE A 175 1.30 -9.03 -7.65
C ILE A 175 1.49 -10.52 -7.32
N ALA A 176 1.85 -10.86 -6.08
CA ALA A 176 1.95 -12.25 -5.64
C ALA A 176 0.60 -12.97 -5.77
N HIS A 177 -0.50 -12.33 -5.36
CA HIS A 177 -1.84 -12.85 -5.60
C HIS A 177 -2.09 -13.17 -7.08
N ALA A 178 -1.84 -12.22 -7.99
CA ALA A 178 -2.05 -12.42 -9.43
C ALA A 178 -1.18 -13.56 -9.98
N VAL A 179 0.13 -13.52 -9.70
CA VAL A 179 1.09 -14.54 -10.16
C VAL A 179 0.72 -15.94 -9.67
N MET A 180 0.32 -16.06 -8.39
CA MET A 180 -0.06 -17.36 -7.83
C MET A 180 -1.36 -17.88 -8.43
N TYR A 181 -2.37 -17.02 -8.63
CA TYR A 181 -3.63 -17.42 -9.24
C TYR A 181 -3.43 -17.86 -10.70
N ASP A 182 -2.62 -17.12 -11.47
CA ASP A 182 -2.26 -17.48 -12.84
C ASP A 182 -1.45 -18.78 -12.89
N SER A 183 -0.54 -18.99 -11.92
CA SER A 183 0.20 -20.24 -11.78
C SER A 183 -0.72 -21.44 -11.53
N PHE A 184 -1.75 -21.28 -10.69
CA PHE A 184 -2.79 -22.29 -10.52
C PHE A 184 -3.55 -22.57 -11.82
N PHE A 185 -3.94 -21.52 -12.55
CA PHE A 185 -4.64 -21.68 -13.83
C PHE A 185 -3.79 -22.38 -14.90
N LEU A 186 -2.49 -22.10 -14.96
CA LEU A 186 -1.58 -22.72 -15.92
C LEU A 186 -1.34 -24.20 -15.61
N GLN A 187 -1.28 -24.57 -14.33
CA GLN A 187 -1.02 -25.94 -13.88
C GLN A 187 -2.28 -26.82 -13.82
N SER A 188 -3.47 -26.22 -13.89
CA SER A 188 -4.74 -26.95 -13.89
C SER A 188 -5.17 -27.29 -15.32
N SER A 189 -5.48 -28.55 -15.60
CA SER A 189 -5.98 -28.99 -16.90
C SER A 189 -7.43 -28.56 -17.16
N HIS A 190 -7.80 -28.33 -18.42
CA HIS A 190 -9.18 -28.09 -18.84
C HIS A 190 -9.54 -28.99 -20.05
N PRO A 191 -10.72 -29.66 -20.08
CA PRO A 191 -11.09 -30.59 -21.15
C PRO A 191 -10.97 -30.02 -22.56
N ASP A 192 -11.50 -28.82 -22.80
CA ASP A 192 -11.58 -28.23 -24.15
C ASP A 192 -10.39 -27.33 -24.53
N PHE A 193 -9.63 -26.83 -23.54
CA PHE A 193 -8.62 -25.78 -23.73
C PHE A 193 -7.20 -26.21 -23.34
N GLY A 194 -7.01 -27.45 -22.90
CA GLY A 194 -5.73 -27.99 -22.42
C GLY A 194 -5.36 -27.50 -21.02
N SER A 195 -5.41 -26.18 -20.79
CA SER A 195 -5.21 -25.55 -19.48
C SER A 195 -6.41 -24.70 -19.06
N LEU A 196 -6.59 -24.55 -17.76
CA LEU A 196 -7.61 -23.67 -17.19
C LEU A 196 -7.30 -22.22 -17.53
N PHE A 197 -6.03 -21.81 -17.62
CA PHE A 197 -5.62 -20.47 -18.03
C PHE A 197 -6.15 -20.09 -19.42
N ALA A 198 -6.00 -20.97 -20.42
CA ALA A 198 -6.45 -20.72 -21.78
C ALA A 198 -7.96 -20.47 -21.89
N LYS A 199 -8.76 -21.07 -21.00
CA LYS A 199 -10.18 -20.77 -20.85
C LYS A 199 -10.41 -19.46 -20.09
N ARG A 200 -9.81 -19.35 -18.91
CA ARG A 200 -10.08 -18.32 -17.91
C ARG A 200 -9.64 -16.92 -18.35
N ILE A 201 -8.64 -16.79 -19.22
CA ILE A 201 -8.18 -15.49 -19.74
C ILE A 201 -9.27 -14.71 -20.51
N TRP A 202 -10.29 -15.42 -21.00
CA TRP A 202 -11.43 -14.83 -21.69
C TRP A 202 -12.58 -14.46 -20.75
N ASP A 203 -12.53 -14.89 -19.49
CA ASP A 203 -13.54 -14.53 -18.51
C ASP A 203 -13.30 -13.10 -18.00
N SER A 204 -14.38 -12.32 -17.89
CA SER A 204 -14.29 -10.90 -17.56
C SER A 204 -13.64 -10.64 -16.20
N ASP A 205 -13.89 -11.48 -15.20
CA ASP A 205 -13.28 -11.35 -13.88
C ASP A 205 -11.75 -11.45 -13.97
N VAL A 206 -11.21 -12.38 -14.74
CA VAL A 206 -9.75 -12.54 -14.92
C VAL A 206 -9.14 -11.37 -15.68
N GLN A 207 -9.81 -10.86 -16.72
CA GLN A 207 -9.33 -9.68 -17.46
C GLN A 207 -9.23 -8.44 -16.56
N TRP A 208 -10.24 -8.22 -15.71
CA TRP A 208 -10.19 -7.15 -14.71
C TRP A 208 -9.09 -7.37 -13.67
N GLY A 209 -8.83 -8.61 -13.27
CA GLY A 209 -7.72 -8.97 -12.38
C GLY A 209 -6.35 -8.65 -12.99
N ILE A 210 -6.13 -9.00 -14.26
CA ILE A 210 -4.89 -8.69 -14.99
C ILE A 210 -4.73 -7.19 -15.21
N ALA A 211 -5.82 -6.49 -15.55
CA ALA A 211 -5.82 -5.03 -15.65
C ALA A 211 -5.42 -4.39 -14.31
N ALA A 212 -6.00 -4.84 -13.19
CA ALA A 212 -5.63 -4.37 -11.86
C ALA A 212 -4.16 -4.65 -11.54
N ALA A 213 -3.65 -5.87 -11.77
CA ALA A 213 -2.24 -6.21 -11.55
C ALA A 213 -1.29 -5.34 -12.40
N THR A 214 -1.68 -5.07 -13.64
CA THR A 214 -0.93 -4.16 -14.53
C THR A 214 -0.90 -2.73 -13.98
N MET A 215 -2.04 -2.22 -13.49
CA MET A 215 -2.10 -0.89 -12.87
C MET A 215 -1.29 -0.82 -11.56
N VAL A 216 -1.28 -1.88 -10.74
CA VAL A 216 -0.39 -1.98 -9.55
C VAL A 216 1.07 -1.85 -9.97
N GLY A 217 1.50 -2.60 -10.99
CA GLY A 217 2.85 -2.50 -11.54
C GLY A 217 3.16 -1.10 -12.06
N ALA A 218 2.22 -0.50 -12.80
CA ALA A 218 2.36 0.87 -13.30
C ALA A 218 2.52 1.89 -12.16
N VAL A 219 1.70 1.84 -11.10
CA VAL A 219 1.83 2.73 -9.93
C VAL A 219 3.16 2.52 -9.21
N ALA A 220 3.59 1.28 -9.03
CA ALA A 220 4.84 0.96 -8.32
C ALA A 220 6.09 1.44 -9.07
N LEU A 221 6.07 1.38 -10.41
CA LEU A 221 7.16 1.84 -11.27
C LEU A 221 7.09 3.35 -11.57
N PHE A 222 5.88 3.93 -11.56
CA PHE A 222 5.66 5.35 -11.82
C PHE A 222 6.06 6.20 -10.61
N ALA A 223 7.36 6.46 -10.50
CA ALA A 223 7.91 7.37 -9.51
C ALA A 223 8.10 8.79 -10.08
N ARG A 224 7.84 9.81 -9.27
CA ARG A 224 8.24 11.19 -9.59
C ARG A 224 9.77 11.23 -9.70
N PRO A 225 10.36 11.62 -10.85
CA PRO A 225 11.81 11.78 -10.93
C PRO A 225 12.25 12.89 -9.97
N ALA A 226 13.09 12.55 -9.00
CA ALA A 226 13.68 13.54 -8.08
C ALA A 226 14.56 14.56 -8.83
N ALA A 227 15.15 14.14 -9.95
CA ALA A 227 15.87 14.99 -10.89
C ALA A 227 15.51 14.55 -12.33
N MET A 228 15.50 15.49 -13.28
CA MET A 228 15.46 15.12 -14.70
C MET A 228 16.77 14.39 -15.05
N PRO A 229 16.72 13.19 -15.64
CA PRO A 229 17.92 12.53 -16.13
C PRO A 229 18.67 13.45 -17.10
N ARG A 230 20.01 13.46 -17.02
CA ARG A 230 20.87 14.36 -17.81
C ARG A 230 20.58 14.31 -19.32
N TRP A 231 20.15 13.16 -19.83
CA TRP A 231 19.84 12.93 -21.24
C TRP A 231 18.48 13.51 -21.70
N VAL A 232 17.56 13.78 -20.77
CA VAL A 232 16.23 14.40 -21.04
C VAL A 232 16.30 15.94 -20.90
N ARG A 233 17.44 16.49 -20.48
CA ARG A 233 17.62 17.92 -20.19
C ARG A 233 17.48 18.84 -21.41
N TRP A 234 17.54 18.27 -22.62
CA TRP A 234 17.31 18.97 -23.90
C TRP A 234 15.83 19.31 -24.14
N LEU A 235 14.90 18.60 -23.48
CA LEU A 235 13.50 19.00 -23.45
C LEU A 235 13.36 20.22 -22.53
N LYS A 236 12.73 21.29 -23.03
CA LYS A 236 12.53 22.56 -22.30
C LYS A 236 12.13 22.26 -20.85
N PRO A 237 12.82 22.82 -19.83
CA PRO A 237 12.53 22.53 -18.44
C PRO A 237 11.11 22.98 -18.12
N THR A 238 10.20 22.02 -17.96
CA THR A 238 8.86 22.29 -17.46
C THR A 238 8.97 22.77 -16.00
N SER A 239 8.17 23.78 -15.66
CA SER A 239 8.12 24.32 -14.29
C SER A 239 7.97 23.18 -13.27
N ALA A 240 8.61 23.30 -12.10
CA ALA A 240 8.46 22.33 -11.02
C ALA A 240 6.98 22.07 -10.67
N LYS A 241 6.13 23.11 -10.78
CA LYS A 241 4.67 23.04 -10.63
C LYS A 241 4.01 22.16 -11.70
N SER A 242 4.38 22.34 -12.97
CA SER A 242 3.85 21.52 -14.08
C SER A 242 4.22 20.05 -13.92
N ARG A 243 5.48 19.74 -13.59
CA ARG A 243 5.92 18.35 -13.32
C ARG A 243 5.16 17.71 -12.16
N GLN A 244 4.88 18.50 -11.12
CA GLN A 244 4.08 18.06 -9.98
C GLN A 244 2.63 17.77 -10.37
N GLN A 245 2.00 18.64 -11.15
CA GLN A 245 0.63 18.46 -11.62
C GLN A 245 0.49 17.24 -12.54
N VAL A 246 1.41 17.05 -13.49
CA VAL A 246 1.42 15.88 -14.38
C VAL A 246 1.60 14.60 -13.57
N PHE A 247 2.56 14.58 -12.64
CA PHE A 247 2.75 13.42 -11.76
C PHE A 247 1.47 13.09 -10.99
N TYR A 248 0.83 14.09 -10.38
CA TYR A 248 -0.39 13.90 -9.61
C TYR A 248 -1.54 13.37 -10.47
N LEU A 249 -1.81 14.02 -11.60
CA LEU A 249 -2.89 13.64 -12.50
C LEU A 249 -2.70 12.20 -13.00
N VAL A 250 -1.51 11.87 -13.50
CA VAL A 250 -1.23 10.52 -13.99
C VAL A 250 -1.32 9.50 -12.87
N HIS A 251 -0.71 9.77 -11.70
CA HIS A 251 -0.73 8.85 -10.57
C HIS A 251 -2.16 8.57 -10.09
N VAL A 252 -2.96 9.62 -9.88
CA VAL A 252 -4.36 9.48 -9.44
C VAL A 252 -5.22 8.80 -10.51
N SER A 253 -5.00 9.08 -11.80
CA SER A 253 -5.70 8.38 -12.88
C SER A 253 -5.39 6.88 -12.92
N ILE A 254 -4.11 6.49 -12.76
CA ILE A 254 -3.74 5.07 -12.70
C ILE A 254 -4.34 4.41 -11.44
N VAL A 255 -4.33 5.10 -10.29
CA VAL A 255 -4.96 4.61 -9.05
C VAL A 255 -6.48 4.46 -9.23
N GLY A 256 -7.16 5.42 -9.88
CA GLY A 256 -8.58 5.32 -10.18
C GLY A 256 -8.91 4.16 -11.12
N ALA A 257 -8.07 3.93 -12.14
CA ALA A 257 -8.19 2.78 -13.03
C ALA A 257 -7.95 1.45 -12.29
N LEU A 258 -6.99 1.41 -11.35
CA LEU A 258 -6.76 0.27 -10.46
C LEU A 258 -7.99 -0.03 -9.62
N GLU A 259 -8.56 0.98 -8.95
CA GLU A 259 -9.74 0.80 -8.10
C GLU A 259 -10.97 0.35 -8.89
N LEU A 260 -11.18 0.92 -10.09
CA LEU A 260 -12.24 0.47 -11.00
C LEU A 260 -12.06 -0.99 -11.42
N ALA A 261 -10.83 -1.36 -11.81
CA ALA A 261 -10.53 -2.74 -12.21
C ALA A 261 -10.75 -3.71 -11.05
N ALA A 262 -10.28 -3.37 -9.84
CA ALA A 262 -10.50 -4.17 -8.64
C ALA A 262 -11.99 -4.30 -8.27
N PHE A 263 -12.78 -3.24 -8.43
CA PHE A 263 -14.23 -3.25 -8.18
C PHE A 263 -14.98 -4.19 -9.15
N CYS A 264 -14.57 -4.18 -10.42
CA CYS A 264 -15.15 -5.02 -11.47
C CYS A 264 -14.65 -6.48 -11.42
N HIS A 265 -13.46 -6.72 -10.86
CA HIS A 265 -12.85 -8.05 -10.75
C HIS A 265 -13.68 -9.02 -9.91
N VAL A 266 -14.04 -8.65 -8.67
CA VAL A 266 -14.77 -9.54 -7.77
C VAL A 266 -15.60 -8.76 -6.74
N SER A 267 -16.77 -9.30 -6.38
CA SER A 267 -17.70 -8.66 -5.43
C SER A 267 -17.08 -8.32 -4.09
N VAL A 268 -16.13 -9.12 -3.61
CA VAL A 268 -15.48 -8.95 -2.30
C VAL A 268 -14.59 -7.71 -2.25
N ALA A 269 -13.90 -7.43 -3.34
CA ALA A 269 -13.02 -6.26 -3.43
C ALA A 269 -13.81 -4.97 -3.29
N ARG A 270 -15.09 -4.96 -3.72
CA ARG A 270 -15.95 -3.78 -3.76
C ARG A 270 -16.05 -3.08 -2.41
N THR A 271 -16.13 -3.83 -1.31
CA THR A 271 -16.18 -3.24 0.04
C THR A 271 -14.96 -2.36 0.31
N TYR A 272 -13.75 -2.88 0.08
CA TYR A 272 -12.51 -2.14 0.30
C TYR A 272 -12.33 -0.97 -0.68
N ILE A 273 -12.82 -1.11 -1.91
CA ILE A 273 -12.81 -0.01 -2.88
C ILE A 273 -13.76 1.11 -2.44
N LEU A 274 -14.97 0.78 -1.97
CA LEU A 274 -15.91 1.78 -1.45
C LEU A 274 -15.35 2.49 -0.21
N GLU A 275 -14.69 1.76 0.69
CA GLU A 275 -13.98 2.35 1.83
C GLU A 275 -12.82 3.26 1.41
N SER A 276 -12.12 2.92 0.32
CA SER A 276 -11.07 3.75 -0.27
C SER A 276 -11.63 5.06 -0.82
N PHE A 277 -12.75 5.00 -1.54
CA PHE A 277 -13.47 6.19 -2.01
C PHE A 277 -13.96 7.06 -0.85
N ALA A 278 -14.57 6.46 0.18
CA ALA A 278 -14.98 7.18 1.38
C ALA A 278 -13.78 7.84 2.08
N SER A 279 -12.67 7.12 2.19
CA SER A 279 -11.40 7.63 2.73
C SER A 279 -10.86 8.80 1.93
N SER A 280 -10.95 8.75 0.60
CA SER A 280 -10.56 9.86 -0.28
C SER A 280 -11.39 11.11 -0.01
N ALA A 281 -12.71 10.97 0.10
CA ALA A 281 -13.61 12.09 0.42
C ALA A 281 -13.32 12.69 1.80
N ILE A 282 -13.14 11.85 2.83
CA ILE A 282 -12.76 12.30 4.18
C ILE A 282 -11.42 13.02 4.16
N ASN A 283 -10.45 12.48 3.42
CA ASN A 283 -9.12 13.08 3.32
C ASN A 283 -9.13 14.41 2.56
N PHE A 284 -9.97 14.56 1.53
CA PHE A 284 -10.21 15.82 0.85
C PHE A 284 -10.80 16.86 1.81
N ALA A 285 -11.88 16.51 2.52
CA ALA A 285 -12.52 17.40 3.50
C ALA A 285 -11.54 17.83 4.60
N CYS A 286 -10.77 16.89 5.15
CA CYS A 286 -9.74 17.18 6.15
C CYS A 286 -8.70 18.17 5.63
N CYS A 287 -8.14 17.93 4.44
CA CYS A 287 -7.16 18.87 3.88
C CYS A 287 -7.77 20.24 3.59
N TYR A 288 -9.05 20.32 3.19
CA TYR A 288 -9.71 21.58 2.90
C TYR A 288 -9.92 22.43 4.16
N MET A 289 -10.32 21.79 5.27
CA MET A 289 -10.51 22.46 6.57
C MET A 289 -9.20 22.96 7.21
N MET A 290 -8.06 22.40 6.79
CA MET A 290 -6.74 22.69 7.37
C MET A 290 -5.89 23.66 6.52
N GLN A 291 -6.47 24.24 5.45
CA GLN A 291 -5.87 25.34 4.68
C GLN A 291 -6.02 26.67 5.40
#